data_AF-A0A7C6ZRN4-F1
#
_entry.id   AF-A0A7C6ZRN4-F1
#
_cell.length_a   1.000
_cell.length_b   1.000
_cell.length_c   1.000
_cell.angle_alpha   90.00
_cell.angle_beta   90.00
_cell.angle_gamma   90.00
#
_symmetry.space_group_name_H-M   'P 1'
#
loop_
_entity.id
_entity.type
_entity.pdbx_description
1 polymer ?
#
loop_
_entity_poly.entity_id
_entity_poly.type
_entity_poly.pdbx_seq_one_letter_code
_entity_poly.pdbx_strand_id
1 'polypeptide(L)'
;MSFEAAVKAAPAPVCDAYRPGKQALKGEHRDLIRCRDTRRFTGSIDLEAALADDAQAANLWDYGIGVRLRGDSEHAIWVEVHPAATTEVSTFLRKLAWLQTWLRTEAKALGALSQPSDEIETFVWIATDAGVHIRPGSPQARRLQQAGLRLPRQVLELC
;
A
#
# COMPACT_ATOMS: atom_id res chain seq x y z
N MET A 1 -5.63 15.99 9.54
CA MET A 1 -5.15 14.81 10.29
C MET A 1 -3.87 14.33 9.61
N SER A 2 -2.83 13.98 10.35
CA SER A 2 -1.60 13.41 9.79
C SER A 2 -1.65 11.89 9.73
N PHE A 3 -0.80 11.29 8.89
CA PHE A 3 -0.62 9.85 8.81
C PHE A 3 -0.21 9.25 10.16
N GLU A 4 0.73 9.89 10.87
CA GLU A 4 1.14 9.45 12.22
C GLU A 4 -0.04 9.37 13.19
N ALA A 5 -0.88 10.42 13.23
CA ALA A 5 -2.06 10.44 14.10
C ALA A 5 -3.07 9.34 13.70
N ALA A 6 -3.23 9.08 12.40
CA ALA A 6 -4.09 8.02 11.91
C ALA A 6 -3.56 6.63 12.28
N VAL A 7 -2.25 6.39 12.20
CA VAL A 7 -1.62 5.14 12.65
C VAL A 7 -1.84 4.95 14.14
N LYS A 8 -1.55 5.96 14.97
CA LYS A 8 -1.73 5.89 16.44
C LYS A 8 -3.18 5.65 16.88
N ALA A 9 -4.16 5.99 16.02
CA ALA A 9 -5.58 5.73 16.26
C ALA A 9 -6.04 4.36 15.75
N ALA A 10 -5.21 3.61 15.01
CA ALA A 10 -5.52 2.27 14.57
C ALA A 10 -5.48 1.27 15.74
N PRO A 11 -6.11 0.08 15.62
CA PRO A 11 -6.04 -0.94 16.66
C PRO A 11 -4.60 -1.41 16.91
N ALA A 12 -4.34 -1.86 18.15
CA ALA A 12 -3.12 -2.61 18.44
C ALA A 12 -3.07 -3.89 17.59
N PRO A 13 -1.87 -4.30 17.13
CA PRO A 13 -0.56 -3.69 17.38
C PRO A 13 -0.17 -2.54 16.41
N VAL A 14 -1.01 -2.20 15.44
CA VAL A 14 -0.66 -1.22 14.38
C VAL A 14 -0.42 0.19 14.93
N CYS A 15 -1.05 0.56 16.04
CA CYS A 15 -0.85 1.86 16.70
C CYS A 15 0.62 2.20 17.02
N ASP A 16 1.46 1.19 17.21
CA ASP A 16 2.88 1.33 17.55
C ASP A 16 3.83 1.09 16.37
N ALA A 17 3.30 0.82 15.18
CA ALA A 17 4.08 0.45 14.00
C ALA A 17 4.65 1.65 13.21
N TYR A 18 4.27 2.88 13.57
CA TYR A 18 4.68 4.09 12.84
C TYR A 18 6.21 4.28 12.83
N ARG A 19 6.74 4.56 11.63
CA ARG A 19 8.12 5.03 11.45
C ARG A 19 8.15 6.27 10.55
N PRO A 20 9.03 7.25 10.82
CA PRO A 20 9.12 8.47 10.01
C PRO A 20 9.63 8.18 8.59
N GLY A 21 9.09 8.89 7.60
CA GLY A 21 9.40 8.66 6.18
C GLY A 21 9.17 7.19 5.77
N LYS A 22 10.10 6.60 5.01
CA LYS A 22 10.03 5.19 4.56
C LYS A 22 10.74 4.18 5.49
N GLN A 23 10.94 4.52 6.76
CA GLN A 23 11.77 3.71 7.65
C GLN A 23 11.14 2.38 8.08
N ALA A 24 9.82 2.19 7.93
CA ALA A 24 9.17 0.90 8.19
C ALA A 24 9.44 -0.13 7.08
N LEU A 25 9.76 0.32 5.86
CA LEU A 25 9.96 -0.58 4.72
C LEU A 25 11.25 -1.38 4.87
N LYS A 26 11.17 -2.67 4.49
CA LYS A 26 12.34 -3.53 4.26
C LYS A 26 13.29 -2.85 3.29
N GLY A 27 14.60 -3.01 3.52
CA GLY A 27 15.65 -2.29 2.79
C GLY A 27 15.54 -2.45 1.27
N GLU A 28 15.32 -3.69 0.82
CA GLU A 28 15.16 -4.05 -0.59
C GLU A 28 13.92 -3.44 -1.26
N HIS A 29 12.84 -3.22 -0.51
CA HIS A 29 11.60 -2.61 -1.04
C HIS A 29 11.67 -1.08 -1.07
N ARG A 30 12.50 -0.48 -0.19
CA ARG A 30 12.56 0.98 -0.04
C ARG A 30 12.93 1.68 -1.34
N ASP A 31 13.84 1.11 -2.13
CA ASP A 31 14.34 1.73 -3.36
C ASP A 31 13.42 1.53 -4.57
N LEU A 32 12.38 0.69 -4.42
CA LEU A 32 11.31 0.51 -5.41
C LEU A 32 10.27 1.64 -5.35
N ILE A 33 10.27 2.45 -4.28
CA ILE A 33 9.31 3.52 -4.07
C ILE A 33 10.07 4.84 -4.00
N ARG A 34 9.94 5.63 -5.05
CA ARG A 34 10.76 6.80 -5.33
C ARG A 34 9.90 8.05 -5.41
N CYS A 35 10.48 9.16 -5.00
CA CYS A 35 9.92 10.48 -5.15
C CYS A 35 11.08 11.45 -5.27
N ARG A 36 11.00 12.39 -6.22
CA ARG A 36 12.05 13.38 -6.42
C ARG A 36 12.23 14.26 -5.17
N ASP A 37 11.13 14.64 -4.52
CA ASP A 37 11.16 15.31 -3.23
C ASP A 37 10.87 14.31 -2.11
N THR A 38 11.92 13.75 -1.52
CA THR A 38 11.83 12.75 -0.45
C THR A 38 11.12 13.26 0.81
N ARG A 39 11.03 14.59 1.00
CA ARG A 39 10.31 15.21 2.13
C ARG A 39 8.80 15.03 2.03
N ARG A 40 8.29 14.57 0.87
CA ARG A 40 6.89 14.20 0.71
C ARG A 40 6.51 12.95 1.46
N PHE A 41 7.44 12.04 1.75
CA PHE A 41 7.16 10.89 2.61
C PHE A 41 7.09 11.34 4.06
N THR A 42 5.90 11.26 4.66
CA THR A 42 5.66 11.75 6.03
C THR A 42 5.84 10.64 7.06
N GLY A 43 5.45 9.40 6.73
CA GLY A 43 5.63 8.23 7.57
C GLY A 43 5.31 6.92 6.85
N SER A 44 5.56 5.79 7.51
CA SER A 44 5.26 4.46 6.99
C SER A 44 4.95 3.46 8.11
N ILE A 45 4.27 2.39 7.73
CA ILE A 45 4.03 1.18 8.53
C ILE A 45 4.30 -0.06 7.68
N ASP A 46 4.77 -1.12 8.32
CA ASP A 46 4.82 -2.48 7.79
C ASP A 46 3.70 -3.28 8.47
N LEU A 47 2.60 -3.48 7.74
CA LEU A 47 1.41 -4.17 8.24
C LEU A 47 1.64 -5.66 8.39
N GLU A 48 2.40 -6.28 7.47
CA GLU A 48 2.78 -7.69 7.57
C GLU A 48 3.53 -7.94 8.87
N ALA A 49 4.57 -7.15 9.16
CA ALA A 49 5.36 -7.27 10.38
C ALA A 49 4.57 -6.92 11.64
N ALA A 50 3.71 -5.90 11.58
CA ALA A 50 2.90 -5.50 12.73
C ALA A 50 1.89 -6.59 13.12
N LEU A 51 1.27 -7.26 12.14
CA LEU A 51 0.20 -8.23 12.36
C LEU A 51 0.68 -9.69 12.26
N ALA A 52 2.00 -9.93 12.22
CA ALA A 52 2.58 -11.26 12.01
C ALA A 52 2.19 -12.30 13.08
N ASP A 53 1.97 -11.86 14.33
CA ASP A 53 1.57 -12.72 15.44
C ASP A 53 0.06 -13.06 15.44
N ASP A 54 -0.74 -12.46 14.55
CA ASP A 54 -2.15 -12.80 14.39
C ASP A 54 -2.28 -14.07 13.53
N ALA A 55 -2.67 -15.17 14.17
CA ALA A 55 -2.83 -16.48 13.54
C ALA A 55 -3.86 -16.52 12.37
N GLN A 56 -4.65 -15.45 12.15
CA GLN A 56 -5.60 -15.33 11.04
C GLN A 56 -5.02 -14.60 9.80
N ALA A 57 -3.75 -14.17 9.85
CA ALA A 57 -3.03 -13.35 8.89
C ALA A 57 -2.72 -13.97 7.52
N ALA A 58 -3.45 -14.98 7.06
CA ALA A 58 -3.33 -15.37 5.67
C ALA A 58 -3.77 -14.15 4.82
N ASN A 59 -2.87 -13.61 3.99
CA ASN A 59 -3.10 -12.50 3.06
C ASN A 59 -3.05 -11.07 3.66
N LEU A 60 -2.11 -10.81 4.57
CA LEU A 60 -1.81 -9.42 4.96
C LEU A 60 -1.22 -8.62 3.79
N TRP A 61 -1.50 -7.32 3.81
CA TRP A 61 -0.91 -6.33 2.94
C TRP A 61 0.44 -5.88 3.51
N ASP A 62 1.41 -5.51 2.67
CA ASP A 62 2.75 -5.18 3.17
C ASP A 62 2.84 -3.78 3.82
N TYR A 63 2.64 -2.71 3.05
CA TYR A 63 3.00 -1.35 3.51
C TYR A 63 1.88 -0.33 3.39
N GLY A 64 1.83 0.57 4.37
CA GLY A 64 1.13 1.85 4.30
C GLY A 64 2.13 3.00 4.40
N ILE A 65 1.98 4.05 3.58
CA ILE A 65 2.91 5.18 3.51
C ILE A 65 2.12 6.49 3.44
N GLY A 66 2.42 7.40 4.36
CA GLY A 66 1.95 8.77 4.35
C GLY A 66 2.72 9.60 3.32
N VAL A 67 1.99 10.31 2.46
CA VAL A 67 2.52 11.17 1.42
C VAL A 67 1.87 12.54 1.50
N ARG A 68 2.68 13.60 1.54
CA ARG A 68 2.19 14.98 1.41
C ARG A 68 1.87 15.29 -0.06
N LEU A 69 0.64 15.74 -0.29
CA LEU A 69 0.14 16.22 -1.58
C LEU A 69 0.49 17.69 -1.78
N ARG A 70 0.29 18.21 -3.00
CA ARG A 70 0.65 19.60 -3.35
C ARG A 70 -0.11 20.67 -2.56
N GLY A 71 -1.29 20.34 -2.02
CA GLY A 71 -2.11 21.22 -1.18
C GLY A 71 -1.84 21.10 0.33
N ASP A 72 -0.68 20.56 0.72
CA ASP A 72 -0.28 20.29 2.11
C ASP A 72 -1.16 19.32 2.91
N SER A 73 -2.15 18.69 2.28
CA SER A 73 -2.85 17.54 2.82
C SER A 73 -1.98 16.29 2.77
N GLU A 74 -2.21 15.35 3.69
CA GLU A 74 -1.59 14.03 3.64
C GLU A 74 -2.55 12.99 3.07
N HIS A 75 -1.97 12.05 2.34
CA HIS A 75 -2.63 10.91 1.72
C HIS A 75 -1.92 9.63 2.14
N ALA A 76 -2.67 8.55 2.36
CA ALA A 76 -2.10 7.23 2.60
C ALA A 76 -2.10 6.44 1.28
N ILE A 77 -0.92 6.01 0.85
CA ILE A 77 -0.77 5.01 -0.20
C ILE A 77 -0.44 3.65 0.41
N TRP A 78 -0.89 2.60 -0.24
CA TRP A 78 -0.78 1.22 0.20
C TRP A 78 -0.05 0.42 -0.87
N VAL A 79 1.10 -0.13 -0.50
CA VAL A 79 2.01 -0.80 -1.44
C VAL A 79 2.14 -2.26 -1.04
N GLU A 80 1.94 -3.13 -2.02
CA GLU A 80 2.07 -4.58 -1.90
C GLU A 80 3.18 -5.04 -2.84
N VAL A 81 4.22 -5.68 -2.31
CA VAL A 81 5.33 -6.24 -3.06
C VAL A 81 5.11 -7.74 -3.23
N HIS A 82 4.56 -8.14 -4.37
CA HIS A 82 4.10 -9.52 -4.58
C HIS A 82 4.42 -10.01 -6.00
N PRO A 83 4.69 -11.31 -6.22
CA PRO A 83 4.97 -11.84 -7.56
C PRO A 83 3.86 -11.50 -8.57
N ALA A 84 4.22 -10.87 -9.69
CA ALA A 84 3.26 -10.33 -10.65
C ALA A 84 2.93 -11.29 -11.79
N ALA A 85 2.52 -12.52 -11.46
CA ALA A 85 2.05 -13.52 -12.42
C ALA A 85 0.52 -13.57 -12.51
N THR A 86 0.00 -14.11 -13.62
CA THR A 86 -1.46 -14.22 -13.82
C THR A 86 -2.15 -15.09 -12.77
N THR A 87 -1.45 -16.07 -12.20
CA THR A 87 -1.92 -16.92 -11.09
C THR A 87 -2.08 -16.14 -9.78
N GLU A 88 -1.33 -15.06 -9.60
CA GLU A 88 -1.28 -14.30 -8.34
C GLU A 88 -2.35 -13.21 -8.24
N VAL A 89 -3.03 -12.90 -9.35
CA VAL A 89 -4.08 -11.86 -9.40
C VAL A 89 -5.19 -12.13 -8.39
N SER A 90 -5.60 -13.39 -8.24
CA SER A 90 -6.65 -13.73 -7.26
C SER A 90 -6.17 -13.57 -5.81
N THR A 91 -4.87 -13.80 -5.54
CA THR A 91 -4.26 -13.59 -4.22
C THR A 91 -4.15 -12.11 -3.90
N PHE A 92 -3.61 -11.32 -4.84
CA PHE A 92 -3.52 -9.87 -4.71
C PHE A 92 -4.88 -9.22 -4.44
N LEU A 93 -5.92 -9.60 -5.19
CA LEU A 93 -7.27 -9.05 -5.02
C LEU A 93 -7.89 -9.43 -3.66
N ARG A 94 -7.56 -10.60 -3.11
CA ARG A 94 -7.98 -10.98 -1.75
C ARG A 94 -7.28 -10.13 -0.68
N LYS A 95 -5.96 -9.91 -0.81
CA LYS A 95 -5.21 -8.98 0.05
C LYS A 95 -5.83 -7.58 0.01
N LEU A 96 -6.19 -7.08 -1.18
CA LEU A 96 -6.81 -5.77 -1.34
C LEU A 96 -8.17 -5.70 -0.65
N ALA A 97 -9.02 -6.71 -0.86
CA ALA A 97 -10.34 -6.75 -0.25
C ALA A 97 -10.28 -6.78 1.28
N TRP A 98 -9.31 -7.51 1.85
CA TRP A 98 -9.01 -7.48 3.27
C TRP A 98 -8.61 -6.08 3.73
N LEU A 99 -7.61 -5.47 3.10
CA LEU A 99 -7.12 -4.14 3.47
C LEU A 99 -8.24 -3.09 3.41
N GLN A 100 -9.02 -3.06 2.34
CA GLN A 100 -10.13 -2.13 2.19
C GLN A 100 -11.20 -2.30 3.27
N THR A 101 -11.47 -3.55 3.66
CA THR A 101 -12.39 -3.84 4.76
C THR A 101 -11.83 -3.33 6.07
N TRP A 102 -10.59 -3.69 6.41
CA TRP A 102 -9.92 -3.27 7.62
C TRP A 102 -9.85 -1.73 7.77
N LEU A 103 -9.51 -1.01 6.69
CA LEU A 103 -9.51 0.46 6.67
C LEU A 103 -10.89 1.08 6.93
N ARG A 104 -11.97 0.41 6.52
CA ARG A 104 -13.34 0.90 6.69
C ARG A 104 -13.91 0.55 8.07
N THR A 105 -13.57 -0.60 8.62
CA THR A 105 -14.20 -1.13 9.85
C THR A 105 -13.39 -0.84 11.09
N GLU A 106 -12.07 -0.97 11.00
CA GLU A 106 -11.16 -1.00 12.16
C GLU A 106 -10.23 0.21 12.18
N ALA A 107 -9.58 0.50 11.05
CA ALA A 107 -8.61 1.59 10.92
C ALA A 107 -9.19 2.81 10.20
N LYS A 108 -10.35 3.29 10.66
CA LYS A 108 -11.13 4.35 10.00
C LYS A 108 -10.36 5.64 9.74
N ALA A 109 -9.45 6.02 10.64
CA ALA A 109 -8.61 7.22 10.47
C ALA A 109 -7.64 7.06 9.29
N LEU A 110 -7.04 5.88 9.12
CA LEU A 110 -6.23 5.54 7.95
C LEU A 110 -7.10 5.45 6.70
N GLY A 111 -8.30 4.85 6.79
CA GLY A 111 -9.27 4.83 5.70
C GLY A 111 -9.68 6.22 5.20
N ALA A 112 -9.80 7.20 6.10
CA ALA A 112 -10.08 8.60 5.74
C ALA A 112 -8.92 9.27 4.97
N LEU A 113 -7.67 8.88 5.22
CA LEU A 113 -6.50 9.32 4.43
C LEU A 113 -6.32 8.54 3.12
N SER A 114 -7.08 7.47 2.93
CA SER A 114 -6.97 6.53 1.79
C SER A 114 -8.10 6.69 0.78
N GLN A 115 -8.73 7.87 0.71
CA GLN A 115 -9.75 8.13 -0.30
C GLN A 115 -9.12 8.15 -1.70
N PRO A 116 -9.89 8.02 -2.78
CA PRO A 116 -9.35 8.24 -4.12
C PRO A 116 -8.76 9.65 -4.27
N SER A 117 -7.63 9.76 -4.96
CA SER A 117 -6.98 11.03 -5.28
C SER A 117 -6.62 11.05 -6.77
N ASP A 118 -6.80 12.21 -7.40
CA ASP A 118 -6.36 12.43 -8.79
C ASP A 118 -4.84 12.63 -8.88
N GLU A 119 -4.18 12.96 -7.77
CA GLU A 119 -2.72 13.20 -7.74
C GLU A 119 -1.92 11.90 -7.60
N ILE A 120 -2.43 10.92 -6.84
CA ILE A 120 -1.67 9.73 -6.45
C ILE A 120 -2.55 8.48 -6.35
N GLU A 121 -2.01 7.34 -6.78
CA GLU A 121 -2.66 6.03 -6.62
C GLU A 121 -2.68 5.59 -5.16
N THR A 122 -3.87 5.23 -4.65
CA THR A 122 -4.03 4.76 -3.27
C THR A 122 -3.55 3.32 -3.06
N PHE A 123 -3.79 2.40 -4.00
CA PHE A 123 -3.41 0.99 -3.88
C PHE A 123 -2.48 0.60 -5.02
N VAL A 124 -1.31 0.07 -4.69
CA VAL A 124 -0.22 -0.17 -5.65
C VAL A 124 0.33 -1.59 -5.51
N TRP A 125 0.46 -2.25 -6.66
CA TRP A 125 1.17 -3.52 -6.79
C TRP A 125 2.58 -3.29 -7.33
N ILE A 126 3.59 -3.59 -6.51
CA ILE A 126 4.98 -3.68 -6.93
C ILE A 126 5.34 -5.14 -7.20
N ALA A 127 5.83 -5.42 -8.39
CA ALA A 127 6.32 -6.74 -8.75
C ALA A 127 7.66 -7.01 -8.07
N THR A 128 7.81 -8.20 -7.49
CA THR A 128 9.11 -8.74 -7.09
C THR A 128 10.07 -8.82 -8.29
N ASP A 129 11.35 -9.10 -8.05
CA ASP A 129 12.42 -9.17 -9.06
C ASP A 129 12.15 -10.13 -10.23
N ALA A 130 11.25 -11.10 -10.07
CA ALA A 130 10.77 -11.95 -11.16
C ALA A 130 10.10 -11.17 -12.33
N GLY A 131 9.70 -9.91 -12.11
CA GLY A 131 9.12 -9.03 -13.12
C GLY A 131 7.60 -9.20 -13.30
N VAL A 132 7.06 -8.48 -14.28
CA VAL A 132 5.62 -8.42 -14.57
C VAL A 132 5.26 -9.40 -15.68
N HIS A 133 4.45 -10.40 -15.34
CA HIS A 133 3.98 -11.45 -16.26
C HIS A 133 2.47 -11.35 -16.54
N ILE A 134 1.89 -10.16 -16.35
CA ILE A 134 0.49 -9.86 -16.69
C ILE A 134 0.47 -8.91 -17.89
N ARG A 135 0.01 -9.42 -19.03
CA ARG A 135 -0.04 -8.65 -20.28
C ARG A 135 -1.19 -7.63 -20.27
N PRO A 136 -0.99 -6.41 -20.78
CA PRO A 136 -2.09 -5.48 -21.04
C PRO A 136 -3.18 -6.11 -21.90
N GLY A 137 -4.45 -5.80 -21.60
CA GLY A 137 -5.61 -6.32 -22.33
C GLY A 137 -6.02 -7.77 -22.03
N SER A 138 -5.22 -8.52 -21.25
CA SER A 138 -5.57 -9.86 -20.78
C SER A 138 -6.80 -9.85 -19.85
N PRO A 139 -7.49 -10.99 -19.66
CA PRO A 139 -8.57 -11.11 -18.69
C PRO A 139 -8.14 -10.68 -17.28
N GLN A 140 -6.91 -11.01 -16.88
CA GLN A 140 -6.31 -10.63 -15.61
C GLN A 140 -6.15 -9.11 -15.48
N ALA A 141 -5.63 -8.45 -16.52
CA ALA A 141 -5.51 -7.00 -16.57
C ALA A 141 -6.88 -6.32 -16.43
N ARG A 142 -7.91 -6.83 -17.13
CA ARG A 142 -9.28 -6.30 -17.03
C ARG A 142 -9.85 -6.47 -15.63
N ARG A 143 -9.60 -7.61 -14.98
CA ARG A 143 -10.06 -7.85 -13.61
C ARG A 143 -9.42 -6.88 -12.61
N LEU A 144 -8.15 -6.54 -12.77
CA LEU A 144 -7.47 -5.51 -11.97
C LEU A 144 -8.10 -4.13 -12.20
N GLN A 145 -8.34 -3.74 -13.45
CA GLN A 145 -8.98 -2.46 -13.78
C GLN A 145 -10.41 -2.35 -13.22
N GLN A 146 -11.19 -3.43 -13.26
CA GLN A 146 -12.52 -3.48 -12.65
C GLN A 146 -12.48 -3.31 -11.13
N ALA A 147 -11.37 -3.67 -10.49
CA ALA A 147 -11.12 -3.40 -9.07
C ALA A 147 -10.52 -2.00 -8.80
N GLY A 148 -10.43 -1.14 -9.82
CA GLY A 148 -9.87 0.21 -9.71
C GLY A 148 -8.34 0.26 -9.66
N LEU A 149 -7.66 -0.83 -10.04
CA LEU A 149 -6.20 -0.93 -9.98
C LEU A 149 -5.54 -0.69 -11.34
N ARG A 150 -4.31 -0.18 -11.29
CA ARG A 150 -3.37 -0.26 -12.42
C ARG A 150 -2.67 -1.62 -12.46
N LEU A 151 -1.97 -1.89 -13.56
CA LEU A 151 -1.11 -3.06 -13.68
C LEU A 151 0.09 -2.95 -12.71
N PRO A 152 0.65 -4.08 -12.25
CA PRO A 152 1.86 -4.07 -11.46
C PRO A 152 3.03 -3.47 -12.21
N ARG A 153 3.97 -2.92 -11.44
CA ARG A 153 5.20 -2.28 -11.93
C ARG A 153 6.35 -2.64 -11.00
N GLN A 154 7.60 -2.55 -11.47
CA GLN A 154 8.76 -2.84 -10.61
C GLN A 154 9.13 -1.65 -9.71
N VAL A 155 8.81 -0.43 -10.15
CA VAL A 155 9.14 0.80 -9.42
C VAL A 155 7.93 1.72 -9.43
N LEU A 156 7.64 2.34 -8.28
CA LEU A 156 6.69 3.43 -8.11
C LEU A 156 7.44 4.76 -8.06
N GLU A 157 7.18 5.62 -9.03
CA GLU A 157 7.64 7.00 -9.03
C GLU A 157 6.47 7.93 -8.64
N LEU A 158 6.62 8.64 -7.52
CA LEU A 158 5.69 9.66 -7.07
C LEU A 158 6.20 11.02 -7.58
N CYS A 159 5.56 11.54 -8.63
CA CYS A 159 5.95 12.76 -9.35
C CYS A 159 5.99 14.02 -8.49
#